data_AF-A0A7J4FAF8-F1
#
_entry.id   AF-A0A7J4FAF8-F1
#
_cell.length_a   1.000
_cell.length_b   1.000
_cell.length_c   1.000
_cell.angle_alpha   90.00
_cell.angle_beta   90.00
_cell.angle_gamma   90.00
#
_symmetry.space_group_name_H-M   'P 1'
#
loop_
_entity.id
_entity.type
_entity.pdbx_description
1 polymer ?
#
loop_
_entity_poly.entity_id
_entity_poly.type
_entity_poly.pdbx_seq_one_letter_code
_entity_poly.pdbx_strand_id
1 'polypeptide(L)'
;MGNVEHHTRLVRENAEGALSELKAGRHSNVGLLAIKALEQAIEACAAKGQLHFHEKPKTSHTNRRRWLKRRHPDLVRYWDELRFIYGALGYGGTDGESAEKAARLLRHVLSALGRREGVELL
;
A
#
# COMPACT_ATOMS: atom_id res chain seq x y z
N MET A 1 1.22 -11.90 -16.03
CA MET A 1 1.79 -10.58 -15.67
C MET A 1 0.67 -9.57 -15.66
N GLY A 2 0.56 -8.75 -14.61
CA GLY A 2 -0.41 -7.66 -14.54
C GLY A 2 0.18 -6.39 -15.14
N ASN A 3 -0.57 -5.69 -15.98
CA ASN A 3 -0.19 -4.35 -16.48
C ASN A 3 -0.51 -3.27 -15.41
N VAL A 4 -0.27 -2.00 -15.74
CA VAL A 4 -0.60 -0.86 -14.85
C VAL A 4 -2.06 -0.90 -14.42
N GLU A 5 -2.98 -1.18 -15.34
CA GLU A 5 -4.43 -1.25 -15.08
C GLU A 5 -4.79 -2.34 -14.07
N HIS A 6 -4.20 -3.53 -14.22
CA HIS A 6 -4.40 -4.64 -13.30
C HIS A 6 -4.00 -4.27 -11.87
N HIS A 7 -2.82 -3.68 -11.69
CA HIS A 7 -2.34 -3.27 -10.39
C HIS A 7 -3.16 -2.09 -9.83
N THR A 8 -3.51 -1.10 -10.64
CA THR A 8 -4.41 0.00 -10.24
C THR A 8 -5.77 -0.51 -9.76
N ARG A 9 -6.36 -1.50 -10.44
CA ARG A 9 -7.62 -2.11 -9.99
C ARG A 9 -7.47 -2.70 -8.58
N LEU A 10 -6.39 -3.45 -8.32
CA LEU A 10 -6.11 -4.01 -7.00
C LEU A 10 -5.83 -2.93 -5.94
N VAL A 11 -5.25 -1.78 -6.32
CA VAL A 11 -5.09 -0.64 -5.39
C VAL A 11 -6.46 -0.15 -4.92
N ARG A 12 -7.40 0.07 -5.85
CA ARG A 12 -8.75 0.54 -5.54
C ARG A 12 -9.51 -0.47 -4.68
N GLU A 13 -9.53 -1.74 -5.08
CA GLU A 13 -10.18 -2.83 -4.32
C GLU A 13 -9.68 -2.89 -2.87
N ASN A 14 -8.36 -2.84 -2.66
CA ASN A 14 -7.79 -2.89 -1.32
C ASN A 14 -8.02 -1.59 -0.52
N ALA A 15 -7.97 -0.42 -1.15
CA ALA A 15 -8.21 0.86 -0.47
C ALA A 15 -9.68 1.00 -0.03
N GLU A 16 -10.63 0.64 -0.90
CA GLU A 16 -12.07 0.60 -0.58
C GLU A 16 -12.39 -0.46 0.48
N GLY A 17 -11.74 -1.62 0.38
CA GLY A 17 -11.79 -2.65 1.40
C GLY A 17 -11.32 -2.13 2.75
N ALA A 18 -10.16 -1.47 2.83
CA ALA A 18 -9.64 -0.92 4.08
C ALA A 18 -10.62 0.06 4.74
N LEU A 19 -11.30 0.90 3.95
CA LEU A 19 -12.32 1.83 4.46
C LEU A 19 -13.58 1.10 4.95
N SER A 20 -14.00 0.04 4.26
CA SER A 20 -15.14 -0.77 4.65
C SER A 20 -14.88 -1.54 5.94
N GLU A 21 -13.68 -2.09 6.09
CA GLU A 21 -13.24 -2.78 7.31
C GLU A 21 -13.11 -1.83 8.49
N LEU A 22 -12.68 -0.60 8.24
CA LEU A 22 -12.61 0.44 9.27
C LEU A 22 -14.01 0.77 9.81
N LYS A 23 -14.99 0.96 8.92
CA LYS A 23 -16.40 1.18 9.31
C LYS A 23 -16.97 0.02 10.11
N ALA A 24 -16.51 -1.19 9.83
CA ALA A 24 -16.96 -2.40 10.50
C ALA A 24 -16.18 -2.76 11.77
N GLY A 25 -15.22 -1.93 12.20
CA GLY A 25 -14.41 -2.16 13.40
C GLY A 25 -13.43 -3.34 13.28
N ARG A 26 -13.15 -3.82 12.06
CA ARG A 26 -12.23 -4.95 11.81
C ARG A 26 -10.81 -4.44 11.59
N HIS A 27 -10.21 -3.88 12.64
CA HIS A 27 -8.96 -3.11 12.56
C HIS A 27 -7.76 -3.90 12.02
N SER A 28 -7.63 -5.20 12.34
CA SER A 28 -6.59 -6.07 11.76
C SER A 28 -6.63 -6.10 10.23
N ASN A 29 -7.84 -6.15 9.64
CA ASN A 29 -8.03 -6.16 8.21
C ASN A 29 -7.71 -4.79 7.58
N VAL A 30 -7.95 -3.69 8.30
CA VAL A 30 -7.57 -2.34 7.84
C VAL A 30 -6.06 -2.26 7.60
N GLY A 31 -5.25 -2.72 8.56
CA GLY A 31 -3.79 -2.76 8.42
C GLY A 31 -3.32 -3.62 7.26
N LEU A 32 -3.90 -4.82 7.11
CA LEU A 32 -3.60 -5.75 6.02
C LEU A 32 -3.90 -5.14 4.64
N LEU A 33 -5.11 -4.62 4.47
CA LEU A 33 -5.56 -4.07 3.18
C LEU A 33 -4.80 -2.78 2.83
N ALA A 34 -4.47 -1.95 3.83
CA ALA A 34 -3.69 -0.75 3.59
C ALA A 34 -2.27 -1.04 3.08
N ILE A 35 -1.56 -2.00 3.67
CA ILE A 35 -0.23 -2.36 3.16
C ILE A 35 -0.33 -3.02 1.77
N LYS A 36 -1.36 -3.83 1.51
CA LYS A 36 -1.59 -4.45 0.19
C LYS A 36 -1.87 -3.41 -0.90
N ALA A 37 -2.67 -2.39 -0.60
CA ALA A 37 -2.91 -1.29 -1.52
C ALA A 37 -1.62 -0.55 -1.88
N LEU A 38 -0.76 -0.23 -0.89
CA LEU A 38 0.53 0.42 -1.18
C LEU A 38 1.49 -0.48 -1.98
N GLU A 39 1.51 -1.79 -1.69
CA GLU A 39 2.29 -2.75 -2.48
C GLU A 39 1.87 -2.77 -3.95
N GLN A 40 0.57 -2.82 -4.21
CA GLN A 40 0.02 -2.80 -5.56
C GLN A 40 0.26 -1.46 -6.26
N ALA A 41 0.24 -0.35 -5.53
CA ALA A 41 0.53 0.98 -6.08
C ALA A 41 1.98 1.08 -6.57
N ILE A 42 2.92 0.53 -5.81
CA ILE A 42 4.33 0.46 -6.22
C ILE A 42 4.50 -0.45 -7.44
N GLU A 43 3.79 -1.58 -7.50
CA GLU A 43 3.79 -2.47 -8.68
C GLU A 43 3.21 -1.76 -9.91
N ALA A 44 2.09 -1.04 -9.78
CA ALA A 44 1.50 -0.24 -10.87
C ALA A 44 2.50 0.78 -11.43
N CYS A 45 3.20 1.49 -10.55
CA CYS A 45 4.20 2.47 -10.96
C CYS A 45 5.43 1.82 -11.61
N ALA A 46 5.88 0.68 -11.09
CA ALA A 46 7.03 -0.06 -11.61
C ALA A 46 6.73 -0.77 -12.94
N ALA A 47 5.48 -1.19 -13.16
CA ALA A 47 5.04 -1.87 -14.38
C ALA A 47 5.18 -1.00 -15.64
N LYS A 48 5.19 0.34 -15.52
CA LYS A 48 5.54 1.25 -16.64
C LYS A 48 6.92 0.98 -17.22
N GLY A 49 7.84 0.46 -16.40
CA GLY A 49 9.18 0.03 -16.80
C GLY A 49 9.32 -1.50 -16.87
N GLN A 50 8.22 -2.23 -17.07
CA GLN A 50 8.18 -3.71 -17.13
C GLN A 50 8.80 -4.41 -15.91
N LEU A 51 8.74 -3.76 -14.74
CA LEU A 51 9.29 -4.31 -13.50
C LEU A 51 8.16 -4.84 -12.61
N HIS A 52 8.25 -6.11 -12.25
CA HIS A 52 7.29 -6.79 -11.37
C HIS A 52 8.02 -7.43 -10.18
N PHE A 53 7.73 -6.97 -8.97
CA PHE A 53 8.44 -7.46 -7.78
C PHE A 53 7.90 -8.79 -7.26
N HIS A 54 6.62 -9.06 -7.52
CA HIS A 54 5.93 -10.28 -7.11
C HIS A 54 6.48 -11.55 -7.78
N GLU A 55 7.21 -11.44 -8.90
CA GLU A 55 7.91 -12.56 -9.54
C GLU A 55 9.05 -13.13 -8.67
N LYS A 56 9.53 -12.37 -7.68
CA LYS A 56 10.52 -12.82 -6.68
C LYS A 56 9.97 -12.69 -5.27
N PRO A 57 8.99 -13.51 -4.85
CA PRO A 57 8.21 -13.33 -3.62
C PRO A 57 9.08 -13.12 -2.37
N LYS A 58 10.14 -13.93 -2.22
CA LYS A 58 11.11 -13.88 -1.11
C LYS A 58 11.76 -12.51 -0.91
N THR A 59 11.87 -11.71 -1.98
CA THR A 59 12.53 -10.39 -1.97
C THR A 59 11.57 -9.25 -2.29
N SER A 60 10.30 -9.55 -2.57
CA SER A 60 9.33 -8.60 -3.11
C SER A 60 9.14 -7.37 -2.20
N HIS A 61 9.00 -7.58 -0.88
CA HIS A 61 8.90 -6.49 0.09
C HIS A 61 10.13 -5.58 0.08
N THR A 62 11.33 -6.16 0.18
CA THR A 62 12.59 -5.40 0.20
C THR A 62 12.79 -4.63 -1.11
N ASN A 63 12.43 -5.24 -2.25
CA ASN A 63 12.56 -4.62 -3.55
C ASN A 63 11.58 -3.46 -3.75
N ARG A 64 10.30 -3.60 -3.33
CA ARG A 64 9.32 -2.50 -3.36
C ARG A 64 9.79 -1.32 -2.51
N ARG A 65 10.23 -1.57 -1.28
CA ARG A 65 10.78 -0.52 -0.40
C ARG A 65 12.01 0.14 -1.01
N ARG A 66 12.94 -0.64 -1.59
CA ARG A 66 14.14 -0.11 -2.25
C ARG A 66 13.79 0.74 -3.47
N TRP A 67 12.83 0.30 -4.28
CA TRP A 67 12.33 1.06 -5.42
C TRP A 67 11.72 2.39 -4.95
N LEU A 68 10.88 2.35 -3.91
CA LEU A 68 10.26 3.53 -3.33
C LEU A 68 11.33 4.49 -2.81
N LYS A 69 12.32 4.00 -2.06
CA LYS A 69 13.43 4.81 -1.53
C LYS A 69 14.24 5.50 -2.63
N ARG A 70 14.46 4.82 -3.75
CA ARG A 70 15.25 5.36 -4.86
C ARG A 70 14.53 6.47 -5.62
N ARG A 71 13.19 6.38 -5.75
CA ARG A 71 12.40 7.32 -6.58
C ARG A 71 11.68 8.39 -5.77
N HIS A 72 11.20 8.03 -4.58
CA HIS A 72 10.40 8.86 -3.68
C HIS A 72 10.88 8.67 -2.24
N PRO A 73 12.12 9.08 -1.90
CA PRO A 73 12.72 8.84 -0.58
C PRO A 73 11.87 9.37 0.57
N ASP A 74 11.16 10.48 0.36
CA ASP A 74 10.22 11.08 1.32
C ASP A 74 8.97 10.23 1.58
N LEU A 75 8.59 9.36 0.65
CA LEU A 75 7.44 8.47 0.80
C LEU A 75 7.75 7.17 1.56
N VAL A 76 9.04 6.86 1.80
CA VAL A 76 9.46 5.64 2.51
C VAL A 76 8.92 5.59 3.93
N ARG A 77 8.80 6.75 4.59
CA ARG A 77 8.24 6.83 5.95
C ARG A 77 6.82 6.28 6.03
N TYR A 78 6.00 6.45 4.97
CA TYR A 78 4.64 5.92 4.95
C TYR A 78 4.62 4.40 4.78
N TRP A 79 5.56 3.86 4.00
CA TRP A 79 5.75 2.41 3.92
C TRP A 79 6.13 1.81 5.27
N ASP A 80 7.12 2.40 5.94
CA ASP A 80 7.61 1.90 7.23
C ASP A 80 6.51 1.99 8.30
N GLU A 81 5.78 3.11 8.34
CA GLU A 81 4.67 3.32 9.27
C GLU A 81 3.49 2.37 9.00
N LEU A 82 3.06 2.20 7.74
CA LEU A 82 2.00 1.25 7.40
C LEU A 82 2.40 -0.19 7.72
N ARG A 83 3.67 -0.56 7.55
CA ARG A 83 4.18 -1.89 7.91
C ARG A 83 4.20 -2.09 9.43
N PHE A 84 4.54 -1.06 10.19
CA PHE A 84 4.45 -1.08 11.65
C PHE A 84 3.00 -1.28 12.11
N ILE A 85 2.06 -0.47 11.59
CA ILE A 85 0.64 -0.57 11.93
C ILE A 85 0.07 -1.93 11.53
N TYR A 86 0.39 -2.44 10.34
CA TYR A 86 0.00 -3.79 9.92
C TYR A 86 0.48 -4.86 10.92
N GLY A 87 1.72 -4.78 11.38
CA GLY A 87 2.23 -5.69 12.41
C GLY A 87 1.47 -5.55 13.72
N ALA A 88 1.34 -4.33 14.25
CA ALA A 88 0.66 -4.06 15.51
C ALA A 88 -0.80 -4.52 15.50
N LEU A 89 -1.57 -4.17 14.46
CA LEU A 89 -2.96 -4.56 14.31
C LEU A 89 -3.14 -6.05 13.97
N GLY A 90 -2.17 -6.67 13.29
CA GLY A 90 -2.21 -8.09 12.98
C GLY A 90 -2.13 -9.00 14.22
N TYR A 91 -1.43 -8.55 15.27
CA TYR A 91 -1.35 -9.27 16.54
C TYR A 91 -2.33 -8.74 17.60
N GLY A 92 -2.54 -7.42 17.66
CA GLY A 92 -3.35 -6.77 18.69
C GLY A 92 -4.83 -6.60 18.32
N GLY A 93 -5.15 -6.39 17.04
CA GLY A 93 -6.51 -6.40 16.48
C GLY A 93 -7.51 -5.34 16.97
N THR A 94 -7.24 -4.60 18.04
CA THR A 94 -8.25 -3.80 18.75
C THR A 94 -8.05 -2.29 18.68
N ASP A 95 -6.89 -1.81 18.21
CA ASP A 95 -6.58 -0.38 18.15
C ASP A 95 -7.21 0.31 16.94
N GLY A 96 -8.34 1.00 17.18
CA GLY A 96 -9.05 1.79 16.17
C GLY A 96 -8.29 3.05 15.72
N GLU A 97 -7.53 3.69 16.60
CA GLU A 97 -6.75 4.89 16.25
C GLU A 97 -5.63 4.54 15.26
N SER A 98 -4.95 3.42 15.47
CA SER A 98 -3.99 2.88 14.52
C SER A 98 -4.63 2.52 13.18
N ALA A 99 -5.84 1.96 13.17
CA ALA A 99 -6.56 1.66 11.93
C ALA A 99 -6.94 2.93 11.15
N GLU A 100 -7.47 3.95 11.83
CA GLU A 100 -7.74 5.26 11.22
C GLU A 100 -6.46 5.90 10.67
N LYS A 101 -5.36 5.83 11.43
CA LYS A 101 -4.05 6.32 11.00
C LYS A 101 -3.61 5.61 9.73
N ALA A 102 -3.79 4.28 9.63
CA ALA A 102 -3.46 3.51 8.43
C ALA A 102 -4.22 4.04 7.20
N ALA A 103 -5.54 4.22 7.31
CA ALA A 103 -6.37 4.71 6.22
C ALA A 103 -5.97 6.13 5.76
N ARG A 104 -5.67 7.04 6.71
CA ARG A 104 -5.19 8.39 6.38
C ARG A 104 -3.84 8.38 5.68
N LEU A 105 -2.88 7.60 6.19
CA LEU A 105 -1.54 7.47 5.61
C LEU A 105 -1.62 6.88 4.21
N LEU A 106 -2.43 5.83 4.02
CA LEU A 106 -2.66 5.19 2.73
C LEU A 106 -3.18 6.21 1.71
N ARG A 107 -4.24 6.94 2.03
CA ARG A 107 -4.80 7.96 1.11
C ARG A 107 -3.74 8.97 0.71
N HIS A 108 -2.97 9.48 1.67
CA HIS A 108 -1.92 10.45 1.40
C HIS A 108 -0.84 9.91 0.45
N VAL A 109 -0.31 8.71 0.72
CA VAL A 109 0.76 8.13 -0.11
C VAL A 109 0.27 7.73 -1.49
N LEU A 110 -0.96 7.23 -1.63
CA LEU A 110 -1.54 6.91 -2.95
C LEU A 110 -1.74 8.18 -3.80
N SER A 111 -2.30 9.25 -3.22
CA SER A 111 -2.44 10.53 -3.93
C SER A 111 -1.08 11.10 -4.34
N ALA A 112 -0.07 11.05 -3.46
CA ALA A 112 1.26 11.56 -3.76
C ALA A 112 1.96 10.74 -4.85
N LEU A 113 1.93 9.42 -4.73
CA LEU A 113 2.58 8.51 -5.68
C LEU A 113 1.90 8.59 -7.06
N GLY A 114 0.57 8.60 -7.09
CA GLY A 114 -0.20 8.67 -8.34
C GLY A 114 0.09 9.94 -9.13
N ARG A 115 0.11 11.11 -8.46
CA ARG A 115 0.49 12.38 -9.10
C ARG A 115 1.92 12.37 -9.64
N ARG A 116 2.89 11.86 -8.87
CA ARG A 116 4.31 11.88 -9.27
C ARG A 116 4.65 10.90 -10.38
N GLU A 117 3.94 9.77 -10.42
CA GLU A 117 4.17 8.73 -11.40
C GLU A 117 3.17 8.78 -12.57
N GLY A 118 2.20 9.70 -12.58
CA GLY A 118 1.19 9.77 -13.63
C GLY A 118 0.35 8.51 -13.72
N VAL A 119 0.03 7.90 -12.57
CA VAL A 119 -0.81 6.69 -12.47
C VAL A 119 -2.03 7.06 -11.64
N GLU A 120 -3.22 6.78 -12.16
CA GLU A 120 -4.46 6.94 -11.41
C GLU A 120 -4.53 5.83 -10.35
N LEU A 121 -4.43 6.21 -9.07
CA LEU A 121 -4.43 5.27 -7.93
C LEU A 121 -5.63 5.46 -6.99
N LEU A 122 -6.31 6.61 -7.10
CA LEU A 122 -7.50 7.02 -6.37
C LEU A 122 -8.42 7.77 -7.32
#